data_AF-A0A9D6SCG2-F1
#
_entry.id   AF-A0A9D6SCG2-F1
#
_cell.length_a   1.000
_cell.length_b   1.000
_cell.length_c   1.000
_cell.angle_alpha   90.00
_cell.angle_beta   90.00
_cell.angle_gamma   90.00
#
_symmetry.space_group_name_H-M   'P 1'
#
loop_
_entity.id
_entity.type
_entity.pdbx_description
1 polymer ?
#
loop_
_entity_poly.entity_id
_entity_poly.type
_entity_poly.pdbx_seq_one_letter_code
_entity_poly.pdbx_strand_id
1 'polypeptide(L)'
;MEFTREQVRANRDYFAAKLGAERQKADVVRKVRDKKGDFLLLDTRGRQAFEQGHIEGAWCVPLDELDALAGSLPRDRELVMYCWNHT
;
A
#
# COMPACT_ATOMS: atom_id res chain seq x y z
N MET A 1 9.18 -23.60 24.39
CA MET A 1 10.37 -23.07 23.71
C MET A 1 10.39 -21.59 24.03
N GLU A 2 11.39 -21.10 24.76
CA GLU A 2 11.44 -19.69 25.20
C GLU A 2 12.24 -18.86 24.20
N PHE A 3 11.74 -17.69 23.82
CA PHE A 3 12.48 -16.76 22.96
C PHE A 3 13.63 -16.10 23.74
N THR A 4 14.79 -16.03 23.12
CA THR A 4 15.93 -15.27 23.65
C THR A 4 15.67 -13.76 23.57
N ARG A 5 16.36 -12.97 24.40
CA ARG A 5 16.28 -11.50 24.36
C ARG A 5 16.65 -10.92 22.99
N GLU A 6 17.61 -11.54 22.31
CA GLU A 6 18.03 -11.14 20.98
C GLU A 6 16.93 -11.38 19.94
N GLN A 7 16.27 -12.54 19.99
CA GLN A 7 15.12 -12.84 19.12
C GLN A 7 13.96 -11.88 19.36
N VAL A 8 13.68 -11.52 20.62
CA VAL A 8 12.65 -10.52 20.94
C VAL A 8 12.98 -9.16 20.32
N ARG A 9 14.24 -8.71 20.41
CA ARG A 9 14.70 -7.46 19.79
C ARG A 9 14.57 -7.51 18.27
N ALA A 10 15.03 -8.59 17.64
CA ALA A 10 14.97 -8.76 16.18
C ALA A 10 13.51 -8.75 15.68
N ASN A 11 12.60 -9.45 16.37
CA ASN A 11 11.18 -9.47 16.02
C ASN A 11 10.56 -8.07 16.12
N ARG A 12 10.86 -7.32 17.19
CA ARG A 12 10.36 -5.95 17.35
C ARG A 12 10.83 -5.05 16.20
N ASP A 13 12.11 -5.10 15.87
CA ASP A 13 12.68 -4.25 14.83
C ASP A 13 12.09 -4.60 13.45
N TYR A 14 11.90 -5.90 13.17
CA TYR A 14 11.19 -6.39 11.97
C TYR A 14 9.75 -5.85 11.89
N PHE A 15 8.96 -6.00 12.96
CA PHE A 15 7.57 -5.53 12.94
C PHE A 15 7.46 -4.02 12.86
N ALA A 16 8.39 -3.26 13.47
CA ALA A 16 8.45 -1.82 13.32
C ALA A 16 8.68 -1.41 11.86
N ALA A 17 9.64 -2.05 11.18
CA ALA A 17 9.90 -1.80 9.75
C ALA A 17 8.68 -2.19 8.88
N LYS A 18 8.11 -3.37 9.13
CA LYS A 18 6.92 -3.86 8.40
C LYS A 18 5.72 -2.92 8.56
N LEU A 19 5.40 -2.51 9.78
CA LEU A 19 4.31 -1.57 10.05
C LEU A 19 4.61 -0.16 9.53
N GLY A 20 5.88 0.20 9.33
CA GLY A 20 6.28 1.43 8.65
C GLY A 20 5.99 1.39 7.14
N ALA A 21 6.30 0.27 6.50
CA ALA A 21 6.24 0.09 5.05
C ALA A 21 4.88 -0.37 4.51
N GLU A 22 4.07 -1.06 5.32
CA GLU A 22 2.81 -1.67 4.88
C GLU A 22 1.59 -1.05 5.57
N ARG A 23 0.44 -1.13 4.89
CA ARG A 23 -0.86 -0.72 5.42
C ARG A 23 -1.82 -1.89 5.32
N GLN A 24 -2.61 -2.12 6.37
CA GLN A 24 -3.66 -3.14 6.32
C GLN A 24 -4.77 -2.70 5.38
N LYS A 25 -5.18 -3.61 4.46
CA LYS A 25 -6.29 -3.39 3.53
C LYS A 25 -7.54 -2.85 4.21
N ALA A 26 -7.93 -3.43 5.35
CA ALA A 26 -9.13 -3.02 6.07
C ALA A 26 -9.06 -1.55 6.54
N ASP A 27 -7.89 -1.08 6.99
CA ASP A 27 -7.71 0.31 7.40
C ASP A 27 -7.72 1.26 6.19
N VAL A 28 -7.06 0.88 5.10
CA VAL A 28 -7.07 1.65 3.85
C VAL A 28 -8.50 1.82 3.33
N VAL A 29 -9.25 0.72 3.18
CA VAL A 29 -10.65 0.75 2.70
C VAL A 29 -11.54 1.58 3.62
N ARG A 30 -11.36 1.45 4.95
CA ARG A 30 -12.09 2.27 5.93
C ARG A 30 -11.78 3.75 5.77
N LYS A 31 -10.50 4.13 5.65
CA LYS A 31 -10.07 5.52 5.47
C LYS A 31 -10.58 6.13 4.16
N VAL A 32 -10.60 5.36 3.07
CA VAL A 32 -11.19 5.79 1.79
C VAL A 32 -12.69 6.03 1.96
N ARG A 33 -13.43 5.05 2.48
CA ARG A 33 -14.88 5.13 2.70
C ARG A 33 -15.25 6.32 3.59
N ASP A 34 -14.51 6.54 4.66
CA ASP A 34 -14.76 7.61 5.62
C ASP A 34 -14.21 8.97 5.14
N LYS A 35 -13.58 9.05 3.95
CA LYS A 35 -12.92 10.23 3.37
C LYS A 35 -11.88 10.87 4.30
N LYS A 36 -11.09 10.03 4.97
CA LYS A 36 -10.09 10.40 6.00
C LYS A 36 -8.67 9.90 5.69
N GLY A 37 -8.40 9.46 4.45
CA GLY A 37 -7.07 9.03 4.04
C GLY A 37 -6.17 10.21 3.65
N ASP A 38 -5.05 10.40 4.34
CA ASP A 38 -3.97 11.31 3.92
C ASP A 38 -2.93 10.56 3.09
N PHE A 39 -3.40 9.89 2.03
CA PHE A 39 -2.56 9.12 1.11
C PHE A 39 -3.18 9.15 -0.29
N LEU A 40 -2.34 8.94 -1.29
CA LEU A 40 -2.76 8.63 -2.65
C LEU A 40 -2.78 7.12 -2.86
N LEU A 41 -3.93 6.59 -3.28
CA LEU A 41 -4.09 5.17 -3.55
C LEU A 41 -3.76 4.87 -5.02
N LEU A 42 -2.89 3.91 -5.27
CA LEU A 42 -2.46 3.49 -6.60
C LEU A 42 -2.91 2.04 -6.85
N ASP A 43 -3.68 1.83 -7.91
CA ASP A 43 -4.03 0.51 -8.41
C ASP A 43 -3.01 0.10 -9.47
N THR A 44 -2.19 -0.91 -9.15
CA THR A 44 -1.13 -1.36 -10.06
C THR A 44 -1.51 -2.59 -10.87
N ARG A 45 -2.80 -2.92 -10.91
CA ARG A 45 -3.34 -3.92 -11.83
C ARG A 45 -3.40 -3.33 -13.25
N GLY A 46 -3.69 -4.18 -14.23
CA GLY A 46 -3.89 -3.73 -15.61
C GLY A 46 -5.11 -2.81 -15.75
N ARG A 47 -5.08 -1.92 -16.74
CA ARG A 47 -6.14 -0.92 -17.01
C ARG A 47 -7.54 -1.52 -17.11
N GLN A 48 -7.66 -2.66 -17.80
CA GLN A 48 -8.94 -3.37 -17.93
C GLN A 48 -9.53 -3.77 -16.57
N ALA A 49 -8.70 -4.20 -15.62
CA ALA A 49 -9.16 -4.57 -14.28
C ALA A 49 -9.61 -3.35 -13.47
N PHE A 50 -8.91 -2.23 -13.64
CA PHE A 50 -9.27 -0.96 -13.04
C PHE A 50 -10.64 -0.49 -13.54
N GLU A 51 -10.86 -0.52 -14.86
CA GLU A 51 -12.11 -0.13 -15.50
C GLU A 51 -13.30 -1.00 -15.08
N GLN A 52 -13.07 -2.30 -14.88
CA GLN A 52 -14.10 -3.23 -14.38
C GLN A 52 -14.50 -2.97 -12.91
N GLY A 53 -13.63 -2.32 -12.14
CA GLY A 53 -13.88 -1.94 -10.76
C GLY A 53 -12.60 -1.76 -9.97
N HIS A 54 -12.52 -0.67 -9.23
CA HIS A 54 -11.38 -0.27 -8.41
C HIS A 54 -11.87 0.42 -7.12
N ILE A 55 -10.95 0.63 -6.17
CA ILE A 55 -11.26 1.37 -4.95
C ILE A 55 -11.45 2.85 -5.32
N GLU A 56 -12.54 3.46 -4.84
CA GLU A 56 -12.86 4.87 -5.13
C GLU A 56 -11.67 5.80 -4.83
N GLY A 57 -11.36 6.68 -5.78
CA GLY A 57 -10.25 7.64 -5.67
C GLY A 57 -8.86 7.05 -5.98
N ALA A 58 -8.74 5.76 -6.29
CA ALA A 58 -7.48 5.19 -6.73
C ALA A 58 -7.06 5.72 -8.11
N TRP A 59 -5.76 5.88 -8.32
CA TRP A 59 -5.18 6.16 -9.62
C TRP A 59 -4.75 4.85 -10.29
N CYS A 60 -5.08 4.69 -11.57
CA CYS A 60 -4.63 3.55 -12.37
C CYS A 60 -3.16 3.77 -12.77
N VAL A 61 -2.26 2.99 -12.17
CA VAL A 61 -0.82 3.02 -12.43
C VAL A 61 -0.33 1.59 -12.64
N PRO A 62 -0.63 0.96 -13.79
CA PRO A 62 -0.22 -0.41 -14.08
C PRO A 62 1.28 -0.61 -13.82
N LEU A 63 1.63 -1.78 -13.27
CA LEU A 63 3.01 -2.04 -12.82
C LEU A 63 4.05 -1.89 -13.94
N ASP A 64 3.69 -2.25 -15.17
CA ASP A 64 4.50 -2.11 -16.38
C ASP A 64 4.68 -0.66 -16.86
N GLU A 65 3.85 0.26 -16.37
CA GLU A 65 3.91 1.70 -16.66
C GLU A 65 4.47 2.52 -15.48
N LEU A 66 4.65 1.90 -14.31
CA LEU A 66 4.99 2.59 -13.07
C LEU A 66 6.29 3.40 -13.19
N ASP A 67 7.34 2.85 -13.79
CA ASP A 67 8.63 3.54 -13.94
C ASP A 67 8.51 4.82 -14.77
N ALA A 68 7.69 4.79 -15.84
CA ALA A 68 7.42 5.96 -16.68
C ALA A 68 6.59 7.01 -15.93
N LEU A 69 5.67 6.58 -15.07
CA LEU A 69 4.77 7.45 -14.31
C LEU A 69 5.37 7.94 -13.00
N ALA A 70 6.41 7.30 -12.46
CA ALA A 70 6.99 7.58 -11.15
C ALA A 70 7.49 9.03 -10.98
N GLY A 71 7.91 9.68 -12.06
CA GLY A 71 8.31 11.10 -12.07
C GLY A 71 7.14 12.06 -11.87
N SER A 72 5.91 11.63 -12.16
CA SER A 72 4.68 12.44 -12.04
C SER A 72 3.96 12.25 -10.71
N LEU A 73 4.33 11.21 -9.95
CA LEU A 73 3.69 10.91 -8.67
C LEU A 73 4.07 11.95 -7.61
N PRO A 74 3.12 12.37 -6.77
CA PRO A 74 3.36 13.35 -5.72
C PRO A 74 4.40 12.83 -4.72
N ARG A 75 5.28 13.74 -4.27
CA ARG A 75 6.33 13.46 -3.27
C ARG A 75 6.01 14.03 -1.89
N ASP A 76 4.88 14.75 -1.76
CA ASP A 76 4.43 15.47 -0.58
C ASP A 76 3.48 14.66 0.33
N ARG A 77 3.10 13.45 -0.08
CA ARG A 77 2.14 12.59 0.62
C ARG A 77 2.49 11.11 0.51
N GLU A 78 1.92 10.31 1.40
CA GLU A 78 2.07 8.85 1.36
C GLU A 78 1.44 8.27 0.09
N LEU A 79 2.16 7.36 -0.58
CA LEU A 79 1.64 6.55 -1.69
C LEU A 79 1.34 5.15 -1.17
N VAL A 80 0.09 4.69 -1.34
CA VAL A 80 -0.33 3.34 -0.97
C VAL A 80 -0.66 2.59 -2.25
N MET A 81 0.07 1.51 -2.54
CA MET A 81 -0.15 0.68 -3.72
C MET A 81 -0.96 -0.57 -3.36
N TYR A 82 -1.85 -0.99 -4.26
CA TYR A 82 -2.50 -2.30 -4.17
C TYR A 82 -2.52 -3.01 -5.51
N CYS A 83 -2.58 -4.34 -5.45
CA CYS A 83 -2.69 -5.21 -6.61
C CYS A 83 -3.74 -6.31 -6.37
N TRP A 84 -3.76 -7.34 -7.22
CA TRP A 84 -4.61 -8.51 -7.01
C TRP A 84 -4.21 -9.34 -5.79
N ASN A 85 -2.94 -9.28 -5.41
CA ASN A 85 -2.39 -10.22 -4.48
C ASN A 85 -2.77 -9.88 -3.03
N HIS A 86 -3.07 -10.92 -2.25
CA HIS A 86 -3.53 -10.85 -0.87
C HIS A 86 -2.46 -11.28 0.15
N THR A 87 -1.25 -11.61 -0.31
CA THR A 87 -0.19 -12.16 0.55
C THR A 87 0.41 -11.11 1.48
#